data_AF-A0A0W8FNA2-F1
#
_entry.id   AF-A0A0W8FNA2-F1
#
_cell.length_a   1.000
_cell.length_b   1.000
_cell.length_c   1.000
_cell.angle_alpha   90.00
_cell.angle_beta   90.00
_cell.angle_gamma   90.00
#
_symmetry.space_group_name_H-M   'P 1'
#
loop_
_entity.id
_entity.type
_entity.pdbx_description
1 polymer ?
#
loop_
_entity_poly.entity_id
_entity_poly.type
_entity_poly.pdbx_seq_one_letter_code
_entity_poly.pdbx_strand_id
1 'polypeptide(L)'
;MSTAEAFNRSGFSRFINSPAGRAFRLVVGTGFLVVGYLFRDHTLGVIVMVFSVLPLSAGAFDLCYLSAVLGGPLSGAKIRELQGRQ
;
A
#
# COMPACT_ATOMS: atom_id res chain seq x y z
N MET A 1 -22.96 -5.20 -4.63
CA MET A 1 -21.86 -4.64 -3.81
C MET A 1 -20.57 -4.97 -4.52
N SER A 2 -19.80 -3.96 -4.91
CA SER A 2 -18.53 -4.17 -5.61
C SER A 2 -17.45 -4.69 -4.65
N THR A 3 -16.43 -5.36 -5.18
CA THR A 3 -15.25 -5.80 -4.43
C THR A 3 -14.56 -4.62 -3.74
N ALA A 4 -14.46 -3.48 -4.42
CA ALA A 4 -13.93 -2.24 -3.87
C ALA A 4 -14.77 -1.68 -2.71
N GLU A 5 -16.11 -1.73 -2.79
CA GLU A 5 -16.99 -1.29 -1.70
C GLU A 5 -16.86 -2.18 -0.46
N ALA A 6 -16.80 -3.51 -0.67
CA ALA A 6 -16.60 -4.47 0.42
C ALA A 6 -15.25 -4.27 1.10
N PHE A 7 -14.20 -4.07 0.33
CA PHE A 7 -12.90 -3.68 0.84
C PHE A 7 -13.00 -2.36 1.61
N ASN A 8 -13.60 -1.31 1.05
CA ASN A 8 -13.63 0.02 1.65
C ASN A 8 -14.29 0.05 3.04
N ARG A 9 -15.33 -0.77 3.23
CA ARG A 9 -16.05 -0.93 4.50
C ARG A 9 -15.29 -1.77 5.54
N SER A 10 -14.26 -2.51 5.14
CA SER A 10 -13.51 -3.39 6.04
C SER A 10 -12.64 -2.61 7.03
N GLY A 11 -12.46 -3.16 8.23
CA GLY A 11 -11.53 -2.60 9.22
C GLY A 11 -10.08 -2.56 8.70
N PHE A 12 -9.70 -3.53 7.86
CA PHE A 12 -8.41 -3.54 7.20
C PHE A 12 -8.22 -2.33 6.27
N SER A 13 -9.21 -2.00 5.43
CA SER A 13 -9.12 -0.81 4.57
C SER A 13 -9.02 0.49 5.37
N ARG A 14 -9.76 0.60 6.48
CA ARG A 14 -9.66 1.76 7.38
C ARG A 14 -8.26 1.87 8.00
N PHE A 15 -7.69 0.76 8.47
CA PHE A 15 -6.33 0.72 8.99
C PHE A 15 -5.31 1.10 7.92
N ILE A 16 -5.30 0.41 6.78
CA ILE A 16 -4.23 0.55 5.79
C ILE A 16 -4.24 1.93 5.12
N ASN A 17 -5.40 2.60 5.02
CA ASN A 17 -5.52 3.96 4.47
C ASN A 17 -5.42 5.09 5.52
N SER A 18 -5.26 4.75 6.81
CA SER A 18 -5.02 5.73 7.87
C SER A 18 -3.58 6.28 7.84
N PRO A 19 -3.28 7.36 8.60
CA PRO A 19 -1.90 7.82 8.78
C PRO A 19 -0.96 6.73 9.32
N ALA A 20 -1.45 5.87 10.22
CA ALA A 20 -0.69 4.72 10.72
C ALA A 20 -0.44 3.68 9.62
N GLY A 21 -1.44 3.42 8.77
CA GLY A 21 -1.29 2.55 7.59
C GLY A 21 -0.29 3.10 6.57
N ARG A 22 -0.24 4.43 6.39
CA ARG A 22 0.77 5.09 5.55
C ARG A 22 2.18 4.90 6.11
N ALA A 23 2.36 5.10 7.42
CA ALA A 23 3.64 4.84 8.08
C ALA A 23 4.05 3.35 7.96
N PHE A 24 3.09 2.43 8.15
CA PHE A 24 3.33 1.00 7.98
C PHE A 24 3.82 0.65 6.56
N ARG A 25 3.20 1.20 5.51
CA ARG A 25 3.65 0.99 4.13
C ARG A 25 5.07 1.49 3.90
N LEU A 26 5.43 2.65 4.45
CA LEU A 26 6.80 3.17 4.38
C LEU A 26 7.78 2.24 5.09
N VAL A 27 7.46 1.79 6.30
CA VAL A 27 8.32 0.87 7.07
C VAL A 27 8.53 -0.45 6.33
N VAL A 28 7.46 -1.06 5.83
CA VAL A 28 7.55 -2.31 5.05
C VAL A 28 8.34 -2.10 3.76
N GLY A 29 8.11 -1.00 3.06
CA GLY A 29 8.85 -0.69 1.83
C GLY A 29 10.33 -0.44 2.08
N THR A 30 10.69 0.32 3.11
CA THR A 30 12.09 0.49 3.52
C THR A 30 12.71 -0.84 3.94
N GLY A 31 11.96 -1.70 4.64
CA GLY A 31 12.41 -3.05 4.99
C GLY A 31 12.75 -3.88 3.76
N PHE A 32 11.86 -3.92 2.75
CA PHE A 32 12.16 -4.61 1.49
C PHE A 32 13.35 -4.00 0.75
N LEU A 33 13.47 -2.68 0.72
CA LEU A 33 14.62 -2.02 0.09
C LEU A 33 15.94 -2.42 0.75
N VAL A 34 15.99 -2.38 2.09
CA VAL A 34 17.18 -2.75 2.87
C VAL A 34 17.51 -4.22 2.67
N VAL A 35 16.54 -5.12 2.81
CA VAL A 35 16.76 -6.57 2.60
C VAL A 35 17.23 -6.82 1.17
N GLY A 36 16.54 -6.28 0.17
CA GLY A 36 16.92 -6.44 -1.23
C GLY A 36 18.32 -5.92 -1.52
N TYR A 37 18.74 -4.83 -0.88
CA TYR A 37 20.09 -4.29 -0.98
C TYR A 37 21.16 -5.18 -0.34
N LEU A 38 20.89 -5.73 0.85
CA LEU A 38 21.81 -6.65 1.51
C LEU A 38 22.02 -7.95 0.72
N PHE A 39 21.01 -8.40 -0.03
CA PHE A 39 21.06 -9.63 -0.84
C PHE A 39 21.16 -9.37 -2.35
N ARG A 40 21.68 -8.20 -2.77
CA ARG A 40 21.70 -7.75 -4.17
C ARG A 40 22.46 -8.67 -5.13
N ASP A 41 23.36 -9.51 -4.61
CA ASP A 41 24.10 -10.50 -5.41
C ASP A 41 23.24 -11.72 -5.80
N HIS A 42 22.00 -11.82 -5.27
CA HIS A 42 21.04 -12.86 -5.60
C HIS A 42 19.84 -12.28 -6.39
N THR A 43 19.34 -13.04 -7.37
CA THR A 43 18.16 -12.67 -8.16
C THR A 43 16.95 -12.32 -7.29
N LEU A 44 16.70 -13.08 -6.22
CA LEU A 44 15.61 -12.80 -5.29
C LEU A 44 15.79 -11.48 -4.53
N GLY A 45 17.03 -11.13 -4.17
CA GLY A 45 17.33 -9.83 -3.52
C GLY A 45 17.03 -8.65 -4.45
N VAL A 46 17.40 -8.77 -5.73
CA VAL A 46 17.06 -7.76 -6.75
C VAL A 46 15.55 -7.64 -6.93
N ILE A 47 14.81 -8.76 -7.00
CA ILE A 47 13.34 -8.74 -7.11
C ILE A 47 12.72 -8.04 -5.91
N VAL A 48 13.15 -8.37 -4.69
CA VAL A 48 12.66 -7.74 -3.45
C VAL A 48 12.98 -6.25 -3.43
N MET A 49 14.18 -5.86 -3.87
CA MET A 49 14.57 -4.45 -3.99
C MET A 49 13.65 -3.69 -4.95
N VAL A 50 13.39 -4.25 -6.14
CA VAL A 50 12.50 -3.62 -7.12
C VAL A 50 11.06 -3.57 -6.60
N PHE A 51 10.60 -4.64 -5.95
CA PHE A 51 9.26 -4.71 -5.37
C PHE A 51 9.03 -3.65 -4.27
N SER A 52 10.09 -3.25 -3.54
CA SER A 52 10.02 -2.21 -2.52
C SER A 52 9.45 -0.87 -3.02
N VAL A 53 9.57 -0.60 -4.33
CA VAL A 53 9.04 0.60 -4.96
C VAL A 53 7.53 0.72 -4.72
N LEU A 54 6.78 -0.39 -4.73
CA LEU A 54 5.32 -0.36 -4.55
C LEU A 54 4.90 0.15 -3.15
N PRO A 55 5.30 -0.45 -2.03
CA PRO A 55 4.95 0.07 -0.71
C PRO A 55 5.57 1.45 -0.43
N LEU A 56 6.78 1.75 -0.94
CA LEU A 56 7.40 3.07 -0.79
C LEU A 56 6.61 4.16 -1.50
N SER A 57 6.23 3.96 -2.77
CA SER A 57 5.41 4.92 -3.51
C SER A 57 4.00 5.03 -2.92
N ALA A 58 3.41 3.91 -2.48
CA ALA A 58 2.12 3.91 -1.80
C ALA A 58 2.12 4.74 -0.51
N GLY A 59 3.19 4.62 0.28
CA GLY A 59 3.39 5.44 1.47
C GLY A 59 3.71 6.90 1.14
N ALA A 60 4.64 7.17 0.22
CA ALA A 60 5.09 8.52 -0.10
C ALA A 60 3.97 9.38 -0.69
N PHE A 61 3.24 8.84 -1.67
CA PHE A 61 2.23 9.55 -2.46
C PHE A 61 0.79 9.33 -1.97
N ASP A 62 0.59 8.67 -0.82
CA ASP A 62 -0.74 8.34 -0.28
C ASP A 62 -1.60 7.56 -1.31
N LEU A 63 -1.02 6.50 -1.88
CA LEU A 63 -1.69 5.61 -2.84
C LEU A 63 -2.06 4.28 -2.20
N CYS A 64 -3.09 3.63 -2.73
CA CYS A 64 -3.57 2.32 -2.31
C CYS A 64 -3.73 1.40 -3.53
N TYR A 65 -2.68 0.68 -3.88
CA TYR A 65 -2.70 -0.28 -5.00
C TYR A 65 -3.72 -1.40 -4.80
N LEU A 66 -4.00 -1.81 -3.55
CA LEU A 66 -5.04 -2.79 -3.24
C LEU A 66 -6.43 -2.30 -3.66
N SER A 67 -6.76 -1.05 -3.37
CA SER A 67 -8.03 -0.45 -3.80
C SER A 67 -8.12 -0.42 -5.33
N ALA A 68 -7.05 0.03 -6.01
CA ALA A 68 -7.00 0.09 -7.47
C ALA A 68 -7.19 -1.30 -8.13
N VAL A 69 -6.50 -2.33 -7.64
CA VAL A 69 -6.64 -3.72 -8.14
C VAL A 69 -8.06 -4.25 -7.95
N LEU A 70 -8.75 -3.82 -6.88
CA LEU A 70 -10.14 -4.21 -6.60
C LEU A 70 -11.19 -3.37 -7.35
N GLY A 71 -10.77 -2.44 -8.21
CA GLY A 71 -11.64 -1.55 -8.98
C GLY A 71 -12.05 -0.25 -8.27
N GLY A 72 -11.40 0.07 -7.15
CA GLY A 72 -11.60 1.28 -6.36
C GLY A 72 -10.62 2.42 -6.72
N PRO A 73 -10.74 3.58 -6.07
CA PRO A 73 -9.85 4.72 -6.31
C PRO A 73 -8.42 4.42 -5.83
N LEU A 74 -7.43 4.93 -6.54
CA LEU A 74 -6.01 4.81 -6.17
C LEU A 74 -5.61 5.72 -5.01
N SER A 75 -6.20 6.92 -4.92
CA SER A 75 -5.86 7.91 -3.88
C SER A 75 -6.39 7.49 -2.51
N GLY A 76 -5.51 7.40 -1.52
CA GLY A 76 -5.85 7.18 -0.12
C GLY A 76 -6.79 8.26 0.44
N ALA A 77 -6.57 9.53 0.06
CA ALA A 77 -7.46 10.63 0.42
C ALA A 77 -8.88 10.41 -0.09
N LYS A 78 -9.05 9.97 -1.35
CA LYS A 78 -10.38 9.69 -1.89
C LYS A 78 -11.05 8.51 -1.20
N ILE A 79 -10.28 7.48 -0.85
CA ILE A 79 -10.79 6.34 -0.07
C ILE A 79 -11.32 6.81 1.29
N ARG A 80 -10.55 7.62 2.03
CA ARG A 80 -10.98 8.16 3.33
C ARG A 80 -12.22 9.04 3.23
N GLU A 81 -12.33 9.85 2.18
CA GLU A 81 -13.55 10.63 1.89
C GLU A 81 -14.76 9.70 1.71
N LEU A 82 -14.62 8.64 0.90
CA LEU A 82 -15.69 7.65 0.70
C LEU A 82 -16.03 6.90 1.99
N GLN A 83 -15.06 6.63 2.86
CA GLN A 83 -15.28 6.01 4.17
C GLN A 83 -16.06 6.90 5.14
N GLY A 84 -15.88 8.23 5.07
CA GLY A 84 -16.61 9.18 5.90
C GLY A 84 -18.04 9.45 5.42
N ARG A 85 -18.36 9.08 4.17
CA ARG A 85 -19.71 9.15 3.58
C ARG A 85 -20.54 7.88 3.81
N GLN A 86 -19.94 6.84 4.39
CA GLN A 86 -20.53 5.52 4.65
C GLN A 86 -20.87 5.35 6.12
#